data_AF-A0A2E7USP2-F1
#
_entry.id   AF-A0A2E7USP2-F1
#
_cell.length_a   1.000
_cell.length_b   1.000
_cell.length_c   1.000
_cell.angle_alpha   90.00
_cell.angle_beta   90.00
_cell.angle_gamma   90.00
#
_symmetry.space_group_name_H-M   'P 1'
#
loop_
_entity.id
_entity.type
_entity.pdbx_description
1 polymer ?
#
loop_
_entity_poly.entity_id
_entity_poly.type
_entity_poly.pdbx_seq_one_letter_code
_entity_poly.pdbx_strand_id
1 'polypeptide(L)'
;MVPFCSRDHESSETEMPRPSDPLLEMLRKVAKEKKMNTAALAKAAQIPRGRMKHILSGSEPMTVDELIVLSQVLELDPTGMAAEAEAEEPEDSDEADDSSAAPSLRAMDRREVPPFVLDPYGNHAWQIIQVGLALSVDMFLVLDTEALTGSGIPKAVMSRYSEKLPLTLDAAYHRHYKCTYLPEGMKVQLSFDALYTCILPWPAFLSIHLSPLPPDPVTPDPDPEPEPESAPKAARGHLRLV
;
A
#
# COMPACT_ATOMS: atom_id res chain seq x y z
N MET A 1 -56.02 -31.21 21.64
CA MET A 1 -54.98 -30.91 22.63
C MET A 1 -53.67 -31.45 22.06
N VAL A 2 -52.91 -30.59 21.38
CA VAL A 2 -51.75 -30.99 20.57
C VAL A 2 -50.49 -30.71 21.38
N PRO A 3 -49.55 -31.65 21.56
CA PRO A 3 -48.32 -31.39 22.25
C PRO A 3 -47.33 -30.65 21.35
N PHE A 4 -46.70 -29.68 21.99
CA PHE A 4 -45.63 -28.82 21.53
C PHE A 4 -44.37 -29.66 21.24
N CYS A 5 -43.93 -29.75 19.98
CA CYS A 5 -42.59 -30.22 19.65
C CYS A 5 -41.67 -28.99 19.56
N SER A 6 -41.03 -28.64 20.68
CA SER A 6 -39.77 -27.91 20.64
C SER A 6 -38.78 -28.75 19.86
N ARG A 7 -38.28 -28.19 18.76
CA ARG A 7 -37.15 -28.76 18.02
C ARG A 7 -36.00 -27.79 18.19
N ASP A 8 -35.26 -28.02 19.27
CA ASP A 8 -33.92 -27.49 19.45
C ASP A 8 -33.06 -28.09 18.33
N HIS A 9 -32.75 -27.27 17.33
CA HIS A 9 -31.61 -27.52 16.46
C HIS A 9 -30.48 -26.60 16.94
N GLU A 10 -29.87 -27.00 18.05
CA GLU A 10 -28.43 -26.84 18.21
C GLU A 10 -27.77 -27.64 17.08
N SER A 11 -27.28 -26.91 16.09
CA SER A 11 -26.31 -27.39 15.12
C SER A 11 -25.15 -26.43 15.18
N SER A 12 -24.45 -26.47 16.32
CA SER A 12 -23.09 -25.97 16.43
C SER A 12 -22.17 -26.98 15.74
N GLU A 13 -22.30 -27.13 14.42
CA GLU A 13 -21.25 -27.72 13.60
C GLU A 13 -20.05 -26.79 13.74
N THR A 14 -19.04 -27.28 14.46
CA THR A 14 -17.72 -26.67 14.48
C THR A 14 -17.11 -26.87 13.09
N GLU A 15 -17.53 -26.02 12.14
CA GLU A 15 -16.88 -25.92 10.84
C GLU A 15 -15.41 -25.58 11.09
N MET A 16 -14.51 -26.39 10.55
CA MET A 16 -13.09 -26.04 10.54
C MET A 16 -12.97 -24.67 9.85
N PRO A 17 -12.35 -23.66 10.50
CA PRO A 17 -12.28 -22.32 9.98
C PRO A 17 -11.58 -22.37 8.63
N ARG A 18 -12.30 -21.98 7.58
CA ARG A 18 -11.72 -21.90 6.25
C ARG A 18 -10.83 -20.69 6.23
N PRO A 19 -9.69 -20.73 5.52
CA PRO A 19 -8.76 -19.61 5.46
C PRO A 19 -9.40 -18.31 4.90
N SER A 20 -10.55 -18.42 4.22
CA SER A 20 -11.32 -17.28 3.70
C SER A 20 -12.33 -16.68 4.68
N ASP A 21 -12.65 -17.35 5.78
CA ASP A 21 -13.73 -16.93 6.68
C ASP A 21 -13.47 -15.59 7.38
N PRO A 22 -12.25 -15.27 7.86
CA PRO A 22 -11.96 -13.95 8.45
C PRO A 22 -12.18 -12.80 7.46
N LEU A 23 -11.79 -13.01 6.20
CA LEU A 23 -12.00 -12.03 5.13
C LEU A 23 -13.50 -11.82 4.85
N LEU A 24 -14.27 -12.90 4.77
CA LEU A 24 -15.71 -12.81 4.52
C LEU A 24 -16.45 -12.18 5.69
N GLU A 25 -16.02 -12.42 6.93
CA GLU A 25 -16.57 -11.80 8.13
C GLU A 25 -16.31 -10.30 8.16
N MET A 26 -15.08 -9.87 7.89
CA MET A 26 -14.72 -8.47 7.71
C MET A 26 -15.61 -7.80 6.65
N LEU A 27 -15.77 -8.42 5.47
CA LEU A 27 -16.63 -7.88 4.40
C LEU A 27 -18.09 -7.72 4.85
N ARG A 28 -18.64 -8.68 5.61
CA ARG A 28 -20.01 -8.58 6.15
C ARG A 28 -20.13 -7.46 7.20
N LYS A 29 -19.13 -7.33 8.07
CA LYS A 29 -19.08 -6.30 9.13
C LYS A 29 -19.08 -4.90 8.51
N VAL A 30 -18.19 -4.64 7.56
CA VAL A 30 -18.11 -3.33 6.89
C VAL A 30 -19.37 -3.03 6.06
N ALA A 31 -19.94 -4.03 5.37
CA ALA A 31 -21.21 -3.85 4.66
C ALA A 31 -22.35 -3.45 5.61
N LYS A 32 -22.38 -4.02 6.82
CA LYS A 32 -23.36 -3.69 7.87
C LYS A 32 -23.15 -2.28 8.43
N GLU A 33 -21.90 -1.88 8.67
CA GLU A 33 -21.55 -0.53 9.12
C GLU A 33 -21.97 0.55 8.11
N LYS A 34 -21.76 0.29 6.81
CA LYS A 34 -22.23 1.16 5.72
C LYS A 34 -23.72 1.05 5.42
N LYS A 35 -24.47 0.28 6.21
CA LYS A 35 -25.93 0.04 6.04
C LYS A 35 -26.29 -0.47 4.64
N MET A 36 -25.37 -1.18 3.98
CA MET A 36 -25.60 -1.78 2.68
C MET A 36 -26.19 -3.18 2.86
N ASN A 37 -27.41 -3.39 2.34
CA ASN A 37 -27.97 -4.74 2.25
C ASN A 37 -27.32 -5.52 1.09
N THR A 38 -27.43 -6.85 1.12
CA THR A 38 -26.82 -7.72 0.10
C THR A 38 -27.29 -7.42 -1.33
N ALA A 39 -28.50 -6.88 -1.50
CA ALA A 39 -29.01 -6.48 -2.82
C ALA A 39 -28.37 -5.17 -3.32
N ALA A 40 -28.15 -4.21 -2.43
CA ALA A 40 -27.48 -2.94 -2.71
C ALA A 40 -26.00 -3.18 -3.04
N LEU A 41 -25.34 -4.04 -2.27
CA LEU A 41 -23.94 -4.43 -2.50
C LEU A 41 -23.79 -5.16 -3.85
N ALA A 42 -24.66 -6.13 -4.14
CA ALA A 42 -24.68 -6.83 -5.42
C ALA A 42 -24.87 -5.87 -6.61
N LYS A 43 -25.79 -4.90 -6.48
CA LYS A 43 -26.05 -3.90 -7.52
C LYS A 43 -24.84 -2.97 -7.73
N ALA A 44 -24.19 -2.54 -6.66
CA ALA A 44 -23.03 -1.66 -6.73
C ALA A 44 -21.81 -2.38 -7.32
N ALA A 45 -21.61 -3.65 -6.98
CA ALA A 45 -20.52 -4.47 -7.51
C ALA A 45 -20.81 -5.10 -8.88
N GLN A 46 -22.00 -4.88 -9.46
CA GLN A 46 -22.46 -5.51 -10.71
C GLN A 46 -22.45 -7.06 -10.68
N ILE A 47 -22.58 -7.66 -9.50
CA ILE A 47 -22.59 -9.12 -9.30
C ILE A 47 -24.04 -9.59 -9.13
N PRO A 48 -24.46 -10.75 -9.70
CA PRO A 48 -25.79 -11.29 -9.47
C PRO A 48 -26.09 -11.51 -7.99
N ARG A 49 -27.26 -11.05 -7.52
CA ARG A 49 -27.65 -11.11 -6.08
C ARG A 49 -27.56 -12.53 -5.48
N GLY A 50 -27.92 -13.56 -6.25
CA GLY A 50 -27.80 -14.95 -5.83
C GLY A 50 -26.35 -15.34 -5.53
N ARG A 51 -25.44 -15.01 -6.45
CA ARG A 51 -24.00 -15.25 -6.33
C ARG A 51 -23.40 -14.48 -5.16
N MET A 52 -23.75 -13.20 -5.00
CA MET A 52 -23.30 -12.38 -3.85
C MET A 52 -23.68 -13.02 -2.51
N LYS A 53 -24.89 -13.59 -2.40
CA LYS A 53 -25.32 -14.31 -1.20
C LYS A 53 -24.46 -15.57 -0.96
N HIS A 54 -24.16 -16.32 -2.01
CA HIS A 54 -23.35 -17.53 -1.92
C HIS A 54 -21.90 -17.23 -1.54
N ILE A 55 -21.27 -16.23 -2.17
CA ILE A 55 -19.94 -15.73 -1.83
C ILE A 55 -19.88 -15.29 -0.37
N LEU A 56 -20.78 -14.39 0.04
CA LEU A 56 -20.78 -13.89 1.42
C LEU A 56 -21.12 -14.97 2.43
N SER A 57 -21.82 -16.05 2.07
CA SER A 57 -22.06 -17.19 2.96
C SER A 57 -20.90 -18.20 3.02
N GLY A 58 -19.85 -18.02 2.21
CA GLY A 58 -18.75 -19.00 2.09
C GLY A 58 -19.13 -20.28 1.35
N SER A 59 -20.28 -20.33 0.67
CA SER A 59 -20.72 -21.51 -0.10
C SER A 59 -20.14 -21.58 -1.50
N GLU A 60 -19.67 -20.45 -2.05
CA GLU A 60 -18.99 -20.38 -3.35
C GLU A 60 -17.67 -19.59 -3.21
N PRO A 61 -16.58 -20.03 -3.86
CA PRO A 61 -15.32 -19.29 -3.82
C PRO A 61 -15.44 -17.93 -4.53
N MET A 62 -14.80 -16.92 -3.95
CA MET A 62 -14.71 -15.58 -4.49
C MET A 62 -13.46 -15.43 -5.37
N THR A 63 -13.61 -14.76 -6.52
CA THR A 63 -12.48 -14.42 -7.38
C THR A 63 -11.78 -13.14 -6.92
N VAL A 64 -10.52 -12.96 -7.34
CA VAL A 64 -9.73 -11.76 -6.99
C VAL A 64 -10.37 -10.48 -7.57
N ASP A 65 -10.93 -10.55 -8.78
CA ASP A 65 -11.62 -9.41 -9.39
C ASP A 65 -12.87 -9.01 -8.60
N GLU A 66 -13.66 -9.99 -8.14
CA GLU A 66 -14.82 -9.76 -7.28
C GLU A 66 -14.41 -9.13 -5.94
N LEU A 67 -13.26 -9.53 -5.37
CA LEU A 67 -12.70 -8.92 -4.15
C LEU A 67 -12.27 -7.46 -4.38
N ILE A 68 -11.62 -7.15 -5.49
CA ILE A 68 -11.19 -5.78 -5.84
C ILE A 68 -12.40 -4.88 -6.05
N VAL A 69 -13.44 -5.37 -6.73
CA VAL A 69 -14.67 -4.59 -6.95
C VAL A 69 -15.41 -4.37 -5.63
N LEU A 70 -15.51 -5.40 -4.79
CA LEU A 70 -16.13 -5.28 -3.46
C LEU A 70 -15.37 -4.31 -2.55
N SER A 71 -14.03 -4.32 -2.58
CA SER A 71 -13.24 -3.40 -1.77
C SER A 71 -13.38 -1.96 -2.21
N GLN A 72 -13.49 -1.70 -3.52
CA GLN A 72 -13.78 -0.38 -4.05
C GLN A 72 -15.18 0.12 -3.66
N VAL A 73 -16.20 -0.74 -3.80
CA VAL A 73 -17.60 -0.40 -3.44
C VAL A 73 -17.75 -0.16 -1.94
N LEU A 74 -17.05 -0.95 -1.13
CA LEU A 74 -17.03 -0.79 0.33
C LEU A 74 -16.02 0.26 0.79
N GLU A 75 -15.34 0.95 -0.14
CA GLU A 75 -14.25 1.92 0.11
C GLU A 75 -13.31 1.43 1.22
N LEU A 76 -12.92 0.16 1.15
CA LEU A 76 -11.97 -0.43 2.07
C LEU A 76 -10.60 0.15 1.77
N ASP A 77 -10.12 1.03 2.65
CA ASP A 77 -8.74 1.50 2.62
C ASP A 77 -7.81 0.27 2.82
N PRO A 78 -6.75 0.06 2.03
CA PRO A 78 -5.89 -1.13 2.12
C PRO A 78 -5.27 -1.35 3.51
N THR A 79 -5.18 -0.28 4.30
CA THR A 79 -4.76 -0.24 5.70
C THR A 79 -5.79 -0.81 6.68
N GLY A 80 -7.09 -0.71 6.38
CA GLY A 80 -8.17 -1.25 7.22
C GLY A 80 -8.29 -2.77 7.15
N MET A 81 -7.96 -3.37 5.99
CA MET A 81 -7.97 -4.83 5.83
C MET A 81 -6.80 -5.54 6.53
N ALA A 82 -5.66 -4.86 6.69
CA ALA A 82 -4.50 -5.42 7.38
C ALA A 82 -4.65 -5.35 8.91
N ALA A 83 -5.28 -4.30 9.43
CA ALA A 83 -5.43 -4.08 10.88
C ALA A 83 -6.42 -5.07 11.54
N GLU A 84 -7.49 -5.49 10.85
CA GLU A 84 -8.44 -6.45 11.43
C GLU A 84 -7.97 -7.90 11.34
N ALA A 85 -7.06 -8.23 10.42
CA ALA A 85 -6.45 -9.56 10.33
C ALA A 85 -5.45 -9.85 11.48
N GLU A 86 -4.94 -8.80 12.14
CA GLU A 86 -4.02 -8.89 13.29
C GLU A 86 -4.75 -8.83 14.64
N ALA A 87 -6.08 -8.68 14.68
CA ALA A 87 -6.86 -8.44 15.91
C ALA A 87 -7.46 -9.71 16.58
N GLU A 88 -7.11 -10.92 16.12
CA GLU A 88 -7.58 -12.19 16.70
C GLU A 88 -6.55 -12.90 17.62
N GLU A 89 -5.72 -12.15 18.35
CA GLU A 89 -5.00 -12.72 19.51
C GLU A 89 -5.74 -12.34 20.81
N PRO A 90 -6.04 -13.29 21.71
CA PRO A 90 -6.82 -12.99 22.91
C PRO A 90 -5.91 -12.38 23.97
N GLU A 91 -6.12 -11.09 24.27
CA GLU A 91 -5.55 -10.44 25.46
C GLU A 91 -6.57 -10.45 26.61
N ASP A 92 -6.17 -11.10 27.71
CA ASP A 92 -6.85 -11.08 29.00
C ASP A 92 -6.56 -9.78 29.75
N SER A 93 -7.62 -9.27 30.39
CA SER A 93 -7.68 -8.43 31.60
C SER A 93 -7.26 -6.94 31.57
N ASP A 94 -8.31 -6.11 31.67
CA ASP A 94 -8.57 -5.07 32.69
C ASP A 94 -7.49 -4.02 33.02
N GLU A 95 -7.76 -2.75 32.69
CA GLU A 95 -8.42 -1.80 33.62
C GLU A 95 -8.75 -0.48 32.91
N ALA A 96 -9.90 0.08 33.28
CA ALA A 96 -10.49 1.31 32.75
C ALA A 96 -10.00 2.55 33.50
N ASP A 97 -9.81 3.67 32.79
CA ASP A 97 -10.42 4.95 33.22
C ASP A 97 -10.55 5.96 32.06
N ASP A 98 -11.56 6.80 32.24
CA ASP A 98 -12.31 7.63 31.31
C ASP A 98 -11.60 8.95 30.94
N SER A 99 -11.54 9.28 29.63
CA SER A 99 -11.71 10.68 29.21
C SER A 99 -12.16 10.79 27.74
N SER A 100 -13.42 11.19 27.59
CA SER A 100 -13.98 11.68 26.33
C SER A 100 -13.27 12.95 25.84
N ALA A 101 -12.41 12.78 24.86
CA ALA A 101 -12.07 13.79 23.85
C ALA A 101 -11.60 13.02 22.62
N ALA A 102 -12.51 12.76 21.68
CA ALA A 102 -12.20 12.01 20.46
C ALA A 102 -10.97 12.62 19.75
N PRO A 103 -9.80 11.95 19.76
CA PRO A 103 -8.73 12.34 18.87
C PRO A 103 -9.11 11.75 17.52
N SER A 104 -9.36 12.63 16.56
CA SER A 104 -9.36 12.27 15.14
C SER A 104 -8.13 11.39 14.87
N LEU A 105 -8.32 10.16 14.40
CA LEU A 105 -7.31 9.16 13.99
C LEU A 105 -6.46 9.60 12.77
N ARG A 106 -6.22 10.91 12.62
CA ARG A 106 -5.05 11.47 11.95
C ARG A 106 -3.82 11.55 12.86
N ALA A 107 -3.89 10.94 14.04
CA ALA A 107 -2.79 10.78 14.97
C ALA A 107 -2.32 9.32 15.02
N MET A 108 -2.23 8.65 13.87
CA MET A 108 -1.15 7.65 13.75
C MET A 108 0.14 8.44 13.72
N ASP A 109 0.93 8.30 14.79
CA ASP A 109 2.39 8.30 14.81
C ASP A 109 3.09 8.70 13.50
N ARG A 110 2.86 9.94 13.08
CA ARG A 110 3.91 10.77 12.53
C ARG A 110 4.81 11.06 13.73
N ARG A 111 5.47 10.00 14.26
CA ARG A 111 6.61 10.07 15.17
C ARG A 111 7.37 11.27 14.68
N GLU A 112 7.33 12.37 15.43
CA GLU A 112 7.70 13.69 14.92
C GLU A 112 9.03 13.54 14.20
N VAL A 113 8.98 13.32 12.89
CA VAL A 113 10.19 13.15 12.11
C VAL A 113 10.73 14.56 12.20
N PRO A 114 11.89 14.75 12.86
CA PRO A 114 12.44 16.08 13.00
C PRO A 114 12.38 16.71 11.61
N PRO A 115 11.98 17.99 11.50
CA PRO A 115 11.91 18.64 10.20
C PRO A 115 13.18 18.28 9.44
N PHE A 116 12.99 17.68 8.26
CA PHE A 116 14.10 17.20 7.44
C PHE A 116 14.89 18.42 6.99
N VAL A 117 15.86 18.81 7.82
CA VAL A 117 16.78 19.89 7.55
C VAL A 117 18.01 19.25 6.94
N LEU A 118 18.14 19.43 5.63
CA LEU A 118 19.35 19.08 4.91
C LEU A 118 20.48 19.96 5.40
N ASP A 119 21.57 19.33 5.86
CA ASP A 119 22.83 20.03 6.05
C ASP A 119 23.41 20.32 4.66
N PRO A 120 23.54 21.59 4.24
CA PRO A 120 24.07 21.92 2.92
C PRO A 120 25.54 21.52 2.75
N TYR A 121 26.26 21.23 3.84
CA TYR A 121 27.66 20.81 3.82
C TYR A 121 27.86 19.36 4.27
N GLY A 122 26.80 18.71 4.75
CA GLY A 122 26.81 17.32 5.18
C GLY A 122 26.88 16.39 3.97
N ASN A 123 27.85 15.48 3.99
CA ASN A 123 27.98 14.41 2.99
C ASN A 123 27.76 13.04 3.65
N HIS A 124 26.73 12.95 4.48
CA HIS A 124 26.41 11.73 5.21
C HIS A 124 25.49 10.83 4.39
N ALA A 125 25.75 9.51 4.40
CA ALA A 125 24.95 8.54 3.66
C ALA A 125 23.45 8.64 3.98
N TRP A 126 23.09 8.84 5.26
CA TRP A 126 21.69 8.97 5.69
C TRP A 126 20.98 10.15 5.03
N GLN A 127 21.65 11.28 4.82
CA GLN A 127 21.07 12.46 4.16
C GLN A 127 20.82 12.18 2.68
N ILE A 128 21.81 11.61 1.98
CA ILE A 128 21.69 11.30 0.55
C ILE A 128 20.56 10.30 0.31
N ILE A 129 20.44 9.26 1.15
CA ILE A 129 19.35 8.27 1.06
C ILE A 129 18.00 8.92 1.33
N GLN A 130 17.91 9.80 2.34
CA GLN A 130 16.67 10.53 2.60
C GLN A 130 16.26 11.42 1.42
N VAL A 131 17.21 12.11 0.78
CA VAL A 131 16.95 12.87 -0.46
C VAL A 131 16.45 11.95 -1.56
N GLY A 132 17.13 10.82 -1.79
CA GLY A 132 16.77 9.86 -2.84
C GLY A 132 15.36 9.32 -2.66
N LEU A 133 15.00 8.94 -1.43
CA LEU A 133 13.66 8.48 -1.08
C LEU A 133 12.61 9.59 -1.19
N ALA A 134 12.91 10.81 -0.72
CA ALA A 134 11.98 11.94 -0.75
C ALA A 134 11.66 12.39 -2.18
N LEU A 135 12.66 12.35 -3.08
CA LEU A 135 12.49 12.71 -4.49
C LEU A 135 11.97 11.56 -5.37
N SER A 136 11.80 10.36 -4.80
CA SER A 136 11.40 9.16 -5.56
C SER A 136 12.27 8.92 -6.79
N VAL A 137 13.59 8.97 -6.60
CA VAL A 137 14.58 8.69 -7.67
C VAL A 137 15.20 7.32 -7.48
N ASP A 138 15.59 6.68 -8.58
CA ASP A 138 16.28 5.39 -8.51
C ASP A 138 17.63 5.55 -7.83
N MET A 139 17.95 4.63 -6.92
CA MET A 139 19.20 4.65 -6.20
C MET A 139 20.00 3.38 -6.47
N PHE A 140 21.28 3.55 -6.77
CA PHE A 140 22.25 2.47 -6.82
C PHE A 140 23.27 2.63 -5.69
N LEU A 141 23.30 1.66 -4.80
CA LEU A 141 24.13 1.62 -3.61
C LEU A 141 25.28 0.64 -3.82
N VAL A 142 26.48 1.03 -3.43
CA VAL A 142 27.63 0.12 -3.35
C VAL A 142 28.02 0.00 -1.90
N LEU A 143 27.89 -1.20 -1.36
CA LEU A 143 28.13 -1.49 0.05
C LEU A 143 29.38 -2.34 0.24
N ASP A 144 30.13 -2.09 1.31
CA ASP A 144 31.23 -2.92 1.76
C ASP A 144 30.70 -4.20 2.40
N THR A 145 31.13 -5.35 1.88
CA THR A 145 30.65 -6.67 2.29
C THR A 145 31.16 -7.04 3.69
N GLU A 146 32.37 -6.58 4.07
CA GLU A 146 32.94 -6.87 5.39
C GLU A 146 32.09 -6.25 6.51
N ALA A 147 31.69 -4.98 6.31
CA ALA A 147 30.84 -4.23 7.21
C ALA A 147 29.39 -4.75 7.30
N LEU A 148 28.96 -5.60 6.36
CA LEU A 148 27.61 -6.18 6.31
C LEU A 148 27.47 -7.51 7.07
N THR A 149 28.50 -7.94 7.80
CA THR A 149 28.44 -9.15 8.62
C THR A 149 27.35 -9.03 9.69
N GLY A 150 26.34 -9.91 9.65
CA GLY A 150 25.22 -9.87 10.59
C GLY A 150 24.11 -8.86 10.24
N SER A 151 24.18 -8.20 9.07
CA SER A 151 23.17 -7.27 8.57
C SER A 151 21.79 -7.88 8.29
N GLY A 152 21.67 -9.21 8.31
CA GLY A 152 20.46 -9.93 7.88
C GLY A 152 20.38 -10.19 6.38
N ILE A 153 21.38 -9.77 5.59
CA ILE A 153 21.49 -10.13 4.17
C ILE A 153 21.79 -11.64 4.04
N PRO A 154 21.09 -12.38 3.16
CA PRO A 154 21.31 -13.81 3.02
C PRO A 154 22.76 -14.17 2.67
N LYS A 155 23.29 -15.21 3.32
CA LYS A 155 24.67 -15.69 3.07
C LYS A 155 24.92 -16.06 1.59
N ALA A 156 23.89 -16.54 0.90
CA ALA A 156 23.95 -16.87 -0.52
C ALA A 156 24.13 -15.64 -1.43
N VAL A 157 23.69 -14.47 -0.98
CA VAL A 157 23.93 -13.20 -1.68
C VAL A 157 25.33 -12.71 -1.35
N MET A 158 25.71 -12.72 -0.07
CA MET A 158 27.05 -12.30 0.39
C MET A 158 28.17 -13.11 -0.26
N SER A 159 27.97 -14.41 -0.51
CA SER A 159 28.99 -15.24 -1.17
C SER A 159 29.22 -14.92 -2.64
N ARG A 160 28.25 -14.29 -3.32
CA ARG A 160 28.37 -13.87 -4.73
C ARG A 160 29.14 -12.57 -4.88
N TYR A 161 29.19 -11.76 -3.83
CA TYR A 161 29.75 -10.42 -3.81
C TYR A 161 30.76 -10.33 -2.66
N SER A 162 32.00 -10.78 -2.90
CA SER A 162 32.99 -10.95 -1.84
C SER A 162 33.52 -9.64 -1.25
N GLU A 163 33.66 -8.61 -2.08
CA GLU A 163 34.20 -7.31 -1.66
C GLU A 163 33.10 -6.26 -1.57
N LYS A 164 32.29 -6.10 -2.63
CA LYS A 164 31.29 -5.04 -2.74
C LYS A 164 29.95 -5.61 -3.15
N LEU A 165 28.91 -5.26 -2.41
CA LEU A 165 27.54 -5.61 -2.71
C LEU A 165 26.85 -4.44 -3.44
N PRO A 166 26.54 -4.59 -4.74
CA PRO A 166 25.68 -3.65 -5.44
C PRO A 166 24.23 -3.88 -5.04
N LEU A 167 23.50 -2.81 -4.73
CA LEU A 167 22.08 -2.87 -4.41
C LEU A 167 21.32 -1.76 -5.14
N THR A 168 20.25 -2.13 -5.83
CA THR A 168 19.39 -1.18 -6.53
C THR A 168 18.09 -0.99 -5.74
N LEU A 169 17.75 0.25 -5.46
CA LEU A 169 16.46 0.66 -4.91
C LEU A 169 15.71 1.41 -5.99
N ASP A 170 14.63 0.83 -6.46
CA ASP A 170 13.82 1.39 -7.53
C ASP A 170 12.74 2.30 -6.93
N ALA A 171 12.62 3.49 -7.51
CA ALA A 171 11.66 4.52 -7.12
C ALA A 171 10.23 3.99 -7.00
N ALA A 172 9.82 3.08 -7.89
CA ALA A 172 8.49 2.49 -7.90
C ALA A 172 8.17 1.71 -6.62
N TYR A 173 9.19 1.26 -5.88
CA TYR A 173 9.04 0.43 -4.69
C TYR A 173 9.43 1.13 -3.38
N HIS A 174 9.75 2.43 -3.40
CA HIS A 174 10.14 3.18 -2.21
C HIS A 174 9.18 3.04 -1.03
N ARG A 175 7.87 3.02 -1.32
CA ARG A 175 6.80 2.84 -0.31
C ARG A 175 6.84 1.49 0.41
N HIS A 176 7.48 0.47 -0.18
CA HIS A 176 7.54 -0.88 0.37
C HIS A 176 8.78 -1.14 1.21
N TYR A 177 9.83 -0.31 1.10
CA TYR A 177 11.09 -0.54 1.79
C TYR A 177 11.04 -0.31 3.31
N LYS A 178 10.01 0.39 3.82
CA LYS A 178 9.79 0.65 5.27
C LYS A 178 11.08 1.07 6.00
N CYS A 179 11.83 2.00 5.42
CA CYS A 179 13.13 2.44 5.94
C CYS A 179 12.99 3.08 7.33
N THR A 180 13.75 2.58 8.30
CA THR A 180 13.88 3.16 9.64
C THR A 180 15.33 3.53 9.88
N TYR A 181 15.58 4.79 10.22
CA TYR A 181 16.92 5.32 10.49
C TYR A 181 17.30 5.07 11.95
N LEU A 182 18.42 4.38 12.17
CA LEU A 182 18.98 4.08 13.48
C LEU A 182 20.35 4.79 13.62
N PRO A 183 20.84 5.01 14.85
CA PRO A 183 22.18 5.57 15.07
C PRO A 183 23.31 4.78 14.38
N GLU A 184 23.19 3.45 14.34
CA GLU A 184 24.18 2.53 13.79
C GLU A 184 24.03 2.28 12.27
N GLY A 185 22.84 2.51 11.70
CA GLY A 185 22.57 2.20 10.30
C GLY A 185 21.12 2.44 9.88
N MET A 186 20.76 1.88 8.72
CA MET A 186 19.40 1.90 8.19
C MET A 186 18.79 0.51 8.25
N LYS A 187 17.67 0.36 8.95
CA LYS A 187 16.82 -0.83 8.85
C LYS A 187 15.92 -0.69 7.62
N VAL A 188 15.94 -1.69 6.74
CA VAL A 188 15.22 -1.68 5.47
C VAL A 188 14.72 -3.07 5.12
N GLN A 189 13.55 -3.16 4.49
CA GLN A 189 13.02 -4.40 3.95
C GLN A 189 13.47 -4.57 2.49
N LEU A 190 14.18 -5.65 2.20
CA LEU A 190 14.75 -5.94 0.89
C LEU A 190 14.27 -7.31 0.40
N SER A 191 14.03 -7.41 -0.89
CA SER A 191 13.69 -8.68 -1.54
C SER A 191 14.91 -9.21 -2.29
N PHE A 192 15.30 -10.44 -2.00
CA PHE A 192 16.33 -11.16 -2.75
C PHE A 192 15.69 -12.37 -3.44
N ASP A 193 15.39 -13.42 -2.68
CA ASP A 193 14.58 -14.59 -3.02
C ASP A 193 13.29 -14.63 -2.16
N ALA A 194 13.41 -14.18 -0.91
CA ALA A 194 12.31 -13.86 -0.02
C ALA A 194 12.45 -12.40 0.48
N LEU A 195 11.50 -11.96 1.31
CA LEU A 195 11.54 -10.65 1.94
C LEU A 195 12.34 -10.74 3.25
N TYR A 196 13.41 -9.95 3.34
CA TYR A 196 14.30 -9.89 4.50
C TYR A 196 14.25 -8.51 5.12
N THR A 197 14.34 -8.49 6.45
CA THR A 197 14.59 -7.24 7.18
C THR A 197 16.09 -7.15 7.42
N CYS A 198 16.73 -6.18 6.77
CA CYS A 198 18.17 -5.97 6.84
C CYS A 198 18.49 -4.69 7.62
N ILE A 199 19.66 -4.65 8.25
CA ILE A 199 20.24 -3.46 8.86
C ILE A 199 21.52 -3.16 8.09
N LEU A 200 21.54 -2.05 7.36
CA LEU A 200 22.68 -1.57 6.58
C LEU A 200 23.48 -0.57 7.43
N PRO A 201 24.65 -0.93 7.97
CA PRO A 201 25.42 -0.02 8.82
C PRO A 201 25.90 1.20 8.06
N TRP A 202 25.94 2.38 8.71
CA TRP A 202 26.43 3.60 8.05
C TRP A 202 27.84 3.48 7.45
N PRO A 203 28.80 2.82 8.12
CA PRO A 203 30.14 2.61 7.55
C PRO A 203 30.17 1.71 6.30
N ALA A 204 29.12 0.94 6.04
CA ALA A 204 29.08 0.04 4.89
C ALA A 204 28.87 0.79 3.56
N PHE A 205 28.39 2.03 3.56
CA PHE A 205 28.11 2.76 2.33
C PHE A 205 29.39 3.32 1.69
N LEU A 206 29.81 2.74 0.56
CA LEU A 206 30.97 3.19 -0.20
C LEU A 206 30.60 4.26 -1.24
N SER A 207 29.51 4.04 -1.97
CA SER A 207 28.97 5.03 -2.91
C SER A 207 27.45 4.92 -3.05
N ILE A 208 26.82 6.06 -3.34
CA ILE A 208 25.37 6.19 -3.56
C ILE A 208 25.20 7.00 -4.85
N HIS A 209 24.52 6.41 -5.83
CA HIS A 209 24.22 7.06 -7.11
C HIS A 209 22.73 7.29 -7.19
N LEU A 210 22.33 8.54 -7.44
CA LEU A 210 20.93 8.93 -7.64
C LEU A 210 20.69 9.13 -9.14
N SER A 211 19.73 8.40 -9.70
CA SER A 211 19.33 8.52 -11.10
C SER A 211 17.90 9.06 -11.17
N PRO A 212 17.70 10.32 -11.62
CA PRO A 212 16.36 10.86 -11.76
C PRO A 212 15.59 10.09 -12.83
N LEU A 213 14.29 9.92 -12.61
CA LEU A 213 13.41 9.32 -13.62
C LEU A 213 13.41 10.19 -14.89
N PRO A 214 13.42 9.57 -16.08
CA PRO A 214 13.28 10.33 -17.32
C PRO A 214 11.94 11.08 -17.31
N PRO A 215 11.88 12.30 -17.88
CA PRO A 215 10.61 13.03 -17.97
C PRO A 215 9.61 12.20 -18.77
N ASP A 216 8.33 12.28 -18.37
CA ASP A 216 7.26 11.62 -19.11
C ASP A 216 7.32 12.02 -20.59
N PRO A 217 7.14 11.07 -21.52
CA PRO A 217 7.10 11.39 -22.93
C PRO A 217 5.99 12.41 -23.15
N VAL A 218 6.34 13.54 -23.78
CA VAL A 218 5.35 14.54 -24.17
C VAL A 218 4.42 13.86 -25.17
N THR A 219 3.21 13.49 -24.73
CA THR A 219 2.17 13.10 -25.66
C THR A 219 1.90 14.30 -26.55
N PRO A 220 2.04 14.19 -27.88
CA PRO A 220 1.70 15.28 -28.77
C PRO A 220 0.26 15.69 -28.46
N ASP A 221 0.03 17.00 -28.32
CA ASP A 221 -1.32 17.53 -28.16
C ASP A 221 -2.20 16.91 -29.26
N PRO A 222 -3.42 16.45 -28.92
CA PRO A 222 -4.32 15.92 -29.92
C PRO A 222 -4.46 16.96 -31.03
N ASP A 223 -4.24 16.53 -32.29
CA ASP A 223 -4.41 17.40 -33.45
C ASP A 223 -5.74 18.15 -33.29
N PRO A 224 -5.74 19.48 -33.48
CA PRO A 224 -6.96 20.25 -33.31
C PRO A 224 -8.06 19.63 -34.16
N GLU A 225 -9.18 19.29 -33.54
CA GLU A 225 -10.37 18.83 -34.26
C GLU A 225 -10.61 19.80 -35.42
N PRO A 226 -10.83 19.31 -36.66
CA PRO A 226 -11.05 20.18 -37.79
C PRO A 226 -12.22 21.11 -37.47
N GLU A 227 -11.95 22.41 -37.34
CA GLU A 227 -12.98 23.41 -37.12
C GLU A 227 -14.07 23.22 -38.19
N PRO A 228 -15.36 23.11 -37.83
CA PRO A 228 -16.42 23.02 -38.81
C PRO A 228 -16.33 24.23 -39.73
N GLU A 229 -16.27 23.99 -41.05
CA GLU A 229 -16.12 24.99 -42.10
C GLU A 229 -17.01 26.21 -41.83
N SER A 230 -16.43 27.24 -41.20
CA SER A 230 -17.15 28.48 -40.97
C SER A 230 -17.34 29.15 -42.32
N ALA A 231 -18.60 29.41 -42.66
CA ALA A 231 -19.07 30.06 -43.88
C ALA A 231 -18.17 31.25 -44.29
N PRO A 232 -18.06 31.54 -45.60
CA PRO A 232 -17.08 32.48 -46.15
C PRO A 232 -17.16 33.85 -45.48
N LYS A 233 -16.10 34.23 -44.75
CA LYS A 233 -15.95 35.58 -44.19
C LYS A 233 -15.84 36.58 -45.33
N ALA A 234 -16.74 37.57 -45.33
CA ALA A 234 -16.72 38.68 -46.27
C ALA A 234 -15.38 39.42 -46.21
N ALA A 235 -14.73 39.56 -47.37
CA ALA A 235 -13.47 40.27 -47.53
C ALA A 235 -13.59 41.73 -47.06
N ARG A 236 -13.00 42.05 -45.91
CA ARG A 236 -12.80 43.44 -45.50
C ARG A 236 -11.49 43.92 -46.10
N GLY A 237 -11.57 44.83 -47.07
CA GLY A 237 -10.41 45.49 -47.67
C GLY A 237 -9.56 46.18 -46.60
N HIS A 238 -8.24 46.08 -46.72
CA HIS A 238 -7.30 46.72 -45.82
C HIS A 238 -6.78 48.00 -46.47
N LEU A 239 -6.78 49.11 -45.72
CA LEU A 239 -6.15 50.37 -46.13
C LEU A 239 -4.63 50.25 -45.99
N ARG A 240 -3.91 50.52 -47.08
CA ARG A 240 -2.46 50.81 -47.03
C ARG A 240 -2.27 52.27 -46.66
N LEU A 241 -1.53 52.52 -45.59
CA LEU A 241 -0.92 53.83 -45.36
C LEU A 241 0.47 53.85 -46.03
N VAL A 242 0.74 54.93 -46.74
CA VAL A 242 2.04 55.29 -47.33
C VAL A 242 2.85 56.03 -46.27
#